data_AF-A0A536VGU8-F1
#
_entry.id   AF-A0A536VGU8-F1
#
_cell.length_a   1.000
_cell.length_b   1.000
_cell.length_c   1.000
_cell.angle_alpha   90.00
_cell.angle_beta   90.00
_cell.angle_gamma   90.00
#
_symmetry.space_group_name_H-M   'P 1'
#
loop_
_entity.id
_entity.type
_entity.pdbx_description
1 polymer ?
#
loop_
_entity_poly.entity_id
_entity_poly.type
_entity_poly.pdbx_seq_one_letter_code
_entity_poly.pdbx_strand_id
1 'polypeptide(L)'
;DVVDLKLPSGATVMQALRESGVLERHPGIDLSSSKIGVWGKLRVAGDLLRDGDRVEVYRPLLVDPKEARRQRYRGHLERVKAAKKKG
;
A
#
# COMPACT_ATOMS: atom_id res chain seq x y z
N ASP A 1 4.25 -7.00 6.94
CA ASP A 1 5.67 -7.03 7.30
C ASP A 1 6.01 -5.75 8.04
N VAL A 2 6.85 -5.80 9.07
CA VAL A 2 7.34 -4.66 9.87
C VAL A 2 8.76 -4.99 10.32
N VAL A 3 9.69 -4.05 10.15
CA VAL A 3 11.11 -4.19 10.52
C VAL A 3 11.58 -2.90 11.18
N ASP A 4 12.30 -3.04 12.30
CA ASP A 4 13.01 -1.95 12.95
C ASP A 4 14.42 -1.80 12.36
N LEU A 5 14.85 -0.56 12.15
CA LEU A 5 16.14 -0.25 11.53
C LEU A 5 16.97 0.71 12.38
N LYS A 6 18.28 0.53 12.33
CA LYS A 6 19.25 1.54 12.74
C LYS A 6 19.90 2.11 11.50
N LEU A 7 19.71 3.41 11.28
CA LEU A 7 20.23 4.12 10.11
C LEU A 7 21.08 5.31 10.56
N PRO A 8 22.05 5.76 9.74
CA PRO A 8 22.74 7.01 9.98
C PRO A 8 21.77 8.19 10.08
N SER A 9 22.14 9.20 10.86
CA SER A 9 21.35 10.44 10.95
C SER A 9 21.20 11.08 9.57
N GLY A 10 19.98 11.47 9.21
CA GLY A 10 19.68 12.02 7.88
C GLY A 10 19.62 10.97 6.77
N ALA A 11 19.43 9.68 7.10
CA ALA A 11 19.13 8.68 6.09
C ALA A 11 17.85 9.03 5.31
N THR A 12 17.79 8.64 4.04
CA THR A 12 16.61 8.87 3.20
C THR A 12 15.59 7.75 3.32
N VAL A 13 14.35 8.04 2.92
CA VAL A 13 13.31 7.04 2.73
C VAL A 13 13.79 5.86 1.86
N MET A 14 14.51 6.13 0.76
CA MET A 14 15.04 5.08 -0.13
C MET A 14 16.06 4.19 0.59
N GLN A 15 16.94 4.77 1.41
CA GLN A 15 17.91 4.00 2.18
C GLN A 15 17.21 3.08 3.19
N ALA A 16 16.20 3.58 3.89
CA ALA A 16 15.40 2.75 4.79
C ALA A 16 14.72 1.58 4.06
N LEU A 17 14.15 1.82 2.87
CA LEU A 17 13.52 0.75 2.09
C LEU A 17 14.52 -0.33 1.65
N ARG A 18 15.74 0.04 1.24
CA ARG A 18 16.79 -0.92 0.88
C ARG A 18 17.26 -1.71 2.11
N GLU A 19 17.63 -1.02 3.18
CA GLU A 19 18.12 -1.66 4.41
C GLU A 19 17.07 -2.54 5.09
N SER A 20 15.78 -2.22 4.91
CA SER A 20 14.69 -3.08 5.42
C SER A 20 14.62 -4.44 4.74
N GLY A 21 15.17 -4.61 3.54
CA GLY A 21 14.99 -5.80 2.71
C GLY A 21 13.56 -6.02 2.19
N VAL A 22 12.68 -5.01 2.32
CA VAL A 22 11.25 -5.14 2.00
C VAL A 22 11.01 -5.32 0.51
N LEU A 23 11.88 -4.75 -0.34
CA LEU A 23 11.76 -4.83 -1.80
C LEU A 23 12.08 -6.23 -2.30
N GLU A 24 13.05 -6.89 -1.66
CA GLU A 24 13.45 -8.26 -1.93
C GLU A 24 12.39 -9.26 -1.44
N ARG A 25 11.81 -9.02 -0.25
CA ARG A 25 10.72 -9.86 0.29
C ARG A 25 9.40 -9.68 -0.46
N HIS A 26 9.20 -8.52 -1.09
CA HIS A 26 7.98 -8.19 -1.84
C HIS A 26 8.32 -7.69 -3.26
N PRO A 27 8.70 -8.59 -4.18
CA PRO A 27 9.13 -8.21 -5.54
C PRO A 27 8.05 -7.56 -6.40
N GLY A 28 6.78 -7.60 -5.97
CA GLY A 28 5.67 -6.88 -6.61
C GLY A 28 5.57 -5.41 -6.23
N ILE A 29 6.42 -4.90 -5.34
CA ILE A 29 6.49 -3.47 -5.03
C ILE A 29 7.26 -2.77 -6.15
N ASP A 30 6.54 -2.01 -6.95
CA ASP A 30 7.12 -1.07 -7.90
C ASP A 30 7.13 0.32 -7.26
N LEU A 31 8.32 0.85 -6.95
CA LEU A 31 8.48 2.17 -6.32
C LEU A 31 8.18 3.34 -7.26
N SER A 32 8.02 3.11 -8.57
CA SER A 32 7.60 4.14 -9.51
C SER A 32 6.09 4.42 -9.42
N SER A 33 5.30 3.41 -9.04
CA SER A 33 3.84 3.49 -8.93
C SER A 33 3.33 3.44 -7.49
N SER A 34 4.08 2.83 -6.59
CA SER A 34 3.73 2.73 -5.17
C SER A 34 3.95 4.06 -4.48
N LYS A 35 2.96 4.47 -3.69
CA LYS A 35 3.09 5.66 -2.85
C LYS A 35 3.86 5.31 -1.59
N ILE A 36 4.73 6.21 -1.14
CA ILE A 36 5.46 6.07 0.11
C ILE A 36 4.92 7.12 1.10
N GLY A 37 4.83 6.75 2.36
CA GLY A 37 4.44 7.64 3.44
C GLY A 37 5.38 7.59 4.62
N VAL A 38 5.38 8.67 5.40
CA VAL A 38 5.94 8.71 6.75
C VAL A 38 4.85 9.21 7.68
N TRP A 39 4.47 8.40 8.67
CA TRP A 39 3.36 8.69 9.59
C TRP A 39 2.06 9.11 8.88
N GLY A 40 1.62 8.33 7.89
CA GLY A 40 0.39 8.59 7.14
C GLY A 40 0.44 9.77 6.16
N LYS A 41 1.59 10.44 6.01
CA LYS A 41 1.78 11.56 5.08
C LYS A 41 2.62 11.12 3.89
N LEU A 42 2.18 11.43 2.67
CA LEU A 42 2.92 11.10 1.45
C LEU A 42 4.29 11.77 1.43
N ARG A 43 5.30 11.00 1.03
CA ARG A 43 6.71 11.39 0.94
C ARG A 43 7.33 10.86 -0.34
N VAL A 44 8.42 11.48 -0.76
CA VAL A 44 9.23 11.00 -1.89
C VAL A 44 10.44 10.21 -1.37
N ALA A 45 11.00 9.35 -2.22
CA ALA A 45 12.09 8.46 -1.82
C ALA A 45 13.36 9.19 -1.35
N GLY A 46 13.54 10.47 -1.74
CA GLY A 46 14.66 11.31 -1.33
C GLY A 46 14.47 12.05 -0.01
N ASP A 47 13.28 12.02 0.60
CA ASP A 47 13.04 12.75 1.86
C ASP A 47 13.90 12.16 2.99
N LEU A 48 14.46 13.05 3.83
CA LEU A 48 15.26 12.68 4.99
C LEU A 48 14.35 12.20 6.13
N LEU A 49 14.81 11.16 6.82
CA LEU A 49 14.15 10.58 7.99
C LEU A 49 14.73 11.14 9.29
N ARG A 50 13.89 11.13 10.32
CA ARG A 50 14.26 11.38 11.71
C ARG A 50 14.15 10.11 12.53
N ASP A 51 14.78 10.12 13.70
CA ASP A 51 14.61 9.01 14.64
C ASP A 51 13.13 8.81 15.01
N GLY A 52 12.70 7.55 15.06
CA GLY A 52 11.30 7.17 15.28
C GLY A 52 10.34 7.38 14.10
N ASP A 53 10.80 7.80 12.92
CA ASP A 53 9.94 7.86 11.74
C ASP A 53 9.56 6.45 11.27
N ARG A 54 8.26 6.23 10.99
CA ARG A 54 7.78 5.01 10.36
C ARG A 54 7.57 5.24 8.87
N VAL A 55 8.34 4.51 8.06
CA VAL A 55 8.16 4.47 6.60
C VAL A 55 7.08 3.45 6.23
N GLU A 56 6.17 3.86 5.35
CA GLU A 56 5.01 3.09 4.91
C GLU A 56 5.02 2.97 3.39
N VAL A 57 4.90 1.75 2.85
CA VAL A 57 4.75 1.53 1.39
C VAL A 57 3.31 1.15 1.10
N TYR A 58 2.60 1.99 0.35
CA TYR A 58 1.22 1.76 -0.01
C TYR A 58 1.10 0.98 -1.32
N ARG A 59 0.16 0.03 -1.33
CA ARG A 59 -0.19 -0.70 -2.54
C ARG A 59 -1.07 0.16 -3.45
N PRO A 60 -0.79 0.23 -4.76
CA PRO A 60 -1.69 0.87 -5.70
C PRO A 60 -3.05 0.16 -5.72
N LEU A 61 -4.11 0.92 -6.00
CA LEU A 61 -5.45 0.37 -6.18
C LEU A 61 -5.52 -0.29 -7.56
N LEU A 62 -5.92 -1.57 -7.61
CA LEU A 62 -6.05 -2.33 -8.86
C LEU A 62 -7.29 -1.91 -9.69
N VAL A 63 -8.30 -1.39 -9.02
CA VAL A 63 -9.56 -0.96 -9.62
C VAL A 63 -10.00 0.32 -8.92
N ASP A 64 -10.61 1.23 -9.68
CA ASP A 64 -11.19 2.42 -9.09
C ASP A 64 -12.23 2.04 -8.02
N PRO A 65 -12.20 2.65 -6.82
CA PRO A 65 -13.11 2.29 -5.74
C PRO A 65 -14.60 2.40 -6.08
N LYS A 66 -15.00 3.36 -6.94
CA LYS A 66 -16.39 3.48 -7.39
C LYS A 66 -16.76 2.30 -8.28
N GLU A 67 -15.86 1.91 -9.17
CA GLU A 67 -16.08 0.74 -10.02
C GLU A 67 -16.16 -0.56 -9.22
N ALA A 68 -15.24 -0.78 -8.27
CA ALA A 68 -15.31 -1.91 -7.35
C ALA A 68 -16.63 -1.92 -6.56
N ARG A 69 -17.13 -0.75 -6.16
CA ARG A 69 -18.44 -0.63 -5.49
C ARG A 69 -19.58 -1.00 -6.44
N ARG A 70 -19.59 -0.50 -7.68
CA ARG A 70 -20.61 -0.84 -8.70
C ARG A 70 -20.65 -2.35 -8.97
N GLN A 71 -19.48 -2.98 -9.15
CA GLN A 71 -19.39 -4.42 -9.39
C GLN A 71 -19.89 -5.24 -8.19
N ARG A 72 -19.54 -4.85 -6.97
CA ARG A 72 -20.03 -5.50 -5.74
C ARG A 72 -21.55 -5.41 -5.61
N TYR A 73 -22.13 -4.23 -5.87
CA TYR A 73 -23.58 -4.04 -5.81
C TYR A 73 -24.32 -4.88 -6.87
N ARG A 74 -23.81 -4.90 -8.11
CA ARG A 74 -24.36 -5.76 -9.18
C ARG A 74 -24.33 -7.24 -8.77
N GLY A 75 -23.21 -7.73 -8.24
CA GLY A 75 -23.11 -9.10 -7.74
C GLY A 75 -24.06 -9.41 -6.57
N HIS A 76 -24.35 -8.43 -5.72
CA HIS A 76 -25.35 -8.57 -4.67
C HIS A 76 -26.78 -8.70 -5.25
N LEU A 77 -27.16 -7.82 -6.19
CA LEU A 77 -28.48 -7.87 -6.83
C LEU A 77 -28.73 -9.20 -7.56
N GLU A 78 -27.74 -9.72 -8.28
CA GLU A 78 -27.86 -11.00 -8.98
C GLU A 78 -28.09 -12.17 -8.00
N ARG A 79 -27.41 -12.17 -6.84
CA ARG A 79 -27.65 -13.17 -5.78
C ARG A 79 -29.07 -13.08 -5.20
N VAL A 80 -29.57 -11.86 -4.96
CA VAL A 80 -30.94 -11.64 -4.44
C VAL A 80 -31.99 -12.13 -5.43
N LYS A 81 -31.83 -11.85 -6.73
CA LYS A 81 -32.75 -12.35 -7.78
C LYS A 81 -32.74 -13.87 -7.86
N ALA A 82 -31.56 -14.50 -7.80
CA ALA A 82 -31.42 -15.96 -7.85
C ALA A 82 -32.10 -16.66 -6.65
N ALA A 83 -32.04 -16.06 -5.46
CA ALA A 83 -32.71 -16.58 -4.27
C ALA A 83 -34.24 -16.50 -4.39
N LYS A 84 -34.78 -15.39 -4.92
CA LYS A 84 -36.24 -15.23 -5.15
C LYS A 84 -36.81 -16.17 -6.22
N LYS A 85 -35.99 -16.65 -7.16
CA LYS A 85 -36.43 -17.58 -8.22
C LYS A 85 -36.51 -19.03 -7.73
N LYS A 86 -35.91 -19.35 -6.58
CA LYS A 86 -35.82 -20.71 -6.02
C LYS A 86 -36.82 -20.99 -4.89
N GLY A 87 -37.56 -19.99 -4.43
CA GLY A 87 -38.66 -20.12 -3.46
C GLY A 87 -39.98 -19.81 -4.11
#